data_AF-A0A329ZQD3-F1
#
_entry.id   AF-A0A329ZQD3-F1
#
_cell.length_a   1.000
_cell.length_b   1.000
_cell.length_c   1.000
_cell.angle_alpha   90.00
_cell.angle_beta   90.00
_cell.angle_gamma   90.00
#
_symmetry.space_group_name_H-M   'P 1'
#
loop_
_entity.id
_entity.type
_entity.pdbx_description
1 polymer ?
#
loop_
_entity_poly.entity_id
_entity_poly.type
_entity_poly.pdbx_seq_one_letter_code
_entity_poly.pdbx_strand_id
1 'polypeptide(L)'
;MTQQIHLNRQQMINQGSFYTPNHVVELVYQLLESYLRNFRLDKRKTQNLHHLTLLDSSCGYGSFLINPPNLQLKFHQKIGCDIDKNALQKAQELLESDDFHNLTLLHQNTLCGLIRKDLNIKDNDTLIIIGNPPYNDKTSIVRQKIKNDRESCITDSIPLTQNLNTSFAIDSSLKHRDIGVSFLRSFDRLEANIICVLHPLSYLIKESNFKALKSFAKNYILRDSIIISSQVFCPKSSGFFPIIIALYERNTQGMDYELIKNYTFRTLEGRGFCLNDFDFIAHYIDKYPNKKRVPISQKKAMFYTLRDINALRRSKTFITKENANAVYVTPEKYSLYCYVDVLKQIISHIPYYLGNCDVMIDYERFKKLESHFIKASESKILVPQIVGYFKDLLGEHYED
;
A
#
# COMPACT_ATOMS: atom_id res chain seq x y z
N MET A 1 17.14 4.55 -18.45
CA MET A 1 16.60 3.51 -17.54
C MET A 1 17.77 2.78 -16.90
N THR A 2 18.08 3.05 -15.63
CA THR A 2 19.01 2.22 -14.85
C THR A 2 18.25 1.02 -14.32
N GLN A 3 18.42 -0.15 -14.95
CA GLN A 3 17.88 -1.41 -14.43
C GLN A 3 18.65 -1.81 -13.17
N GLN A 4 17.95 -2.26 -12.12
CA GLN A 4 18.58 -2.86 -10.95
C GLN A 4 19.10 -4.25 -11.35
N ILE A 5 20.42 -4.40 -11.45
CA ILE A 5 21.05 -5.61 -12.01
C ILE A 5 21.53 -6.58 -10.91
N HIS A 6 21.62 -6.12 -9.66
CA HIS A 6 22.25 -6.90 -8.58
C HIS A 6 21.30 -7.84 -7.82
N LEU A 7 19.99 -7.57 -7.84
CA LEU A 7 18.99 -8.48 -7.25
C LEU A 7 18.30 -9.28 -8.36
N ASN A 8 18.15 -10.58 -8.15
CA ASN A 8 17.26 -11.38 -9.00
C ASN A 8 15.78 -11.08 -8.69
N ARG A 9 14.88 -11.45 -9.61
CA ARG A 9 13.44 -11.20 -9.50
C ARG A 9 12.84 -11.70 -8.17
N GLN A 10 13.30 -12.85 -7.68
CA GLN A 10 12.82 -13.42 -6.43
C GLN A 10 13.28 -12.61 -5.22
N GLN A 11 14.51 -12.09 -5.24
CA GLN A 11 15.06 -11.21 -4.22
C GLN A 11 14.32 -9.86 -4.20
N MET A 12 14.04 -9.25 -5.36
CA MET A 12 13.25 -8.01 -5.44
C MET A 12 11.86 -8.18 -4.82
N ILE A 13 11.12 -9.23 -5.22
CA ILE A 13 9.79 -9.53 -4.67
C ILE A 13 9.85 -9.81 -3.16
N ASN A 14 10.89 -10.52 -2.71
CA ASN A 14 11.06 -10.82 -1.30
C ASN A 14 11.50 -9.60 -0.48
N GLN A 15 12.27 -8.69 -1.03
CA GLN A 15 12.71 -7.52 -0.30
C GLN A 15 11.72 -6.36 -0.41
N GLY A 16 10.74 -6.45 -1.33
CA GLY A 16 9.85 -5.33 -1.65
C GLY A 16 10.61 -4.19 -2.34
N SER A 17 11.80 -4.48 -2.86
CA SER A 17 12.74 -3.51 -3.43
C SER A 17 12.51 -3.41 -4.93
N PHE A 18 11.78 -2.37 -5.35
CA PHE A 18 11.54 -2.05 -6.75
C PHE A 18 12.18 -0.71 -7.09
N TYR A 19 12.90 -0.67 -8.20
CA TYR A 19 13.37 0.59 -8.76
C TYR A 19 12.17 1.50 -9.09
N THR A 20 12.25 2.76 -8.69
CA THR A 20 11.19 3.74 -8.91
C THR A 20 11.43 4.47 -10.24
N PRO A 21 10.52 4.38 -11.22
CA PRO A 21 10.70 5.08 -12.50
C PRO A 21 10.73 6.60 -12.35
N ASN A 22 11.52 7.28 -13.19
CA ASN A 22 11.71 8.73 -13.12
C ASN A 22 10.39 9.53 -13.14
N HIS A 23 9.42 9.15 -13.98
CA HIS A 23 8.13 9.86 -14.02
C HIS A 23 7.38 9.78 -12.67
N VAL A 24 7.56 8.70 -11.90
CA VAL A 24 6.98 8.59 -10.55
C VAL A 24 7.73 9.48 -9.58
N VAL A 25 9.06 9.54 -9.66
CA VAL A 25 9.88 10.47 -8.86
C VAL A 25 9.47 11.92 -9.13
N GLU A 26 9.25 12.28 -10.40
CA GLU A 26 8.77 13.60 -10.81
C GLU A 26 7.40 13.93 -10.21
N LEU A 27 6.44 12.99 -10.21
CA LEU A 27 5.12 13.18 -9.58
C LEU A 27 5.24 13.47 -8.08
N VAL A 28 6.11 12.76 -7.37
CA VAL A 28 6.36 12.99 -5.94
C VAL A 28 6.90 14.40 -5.70
N TYR A 29 7.88 14.82 -6.50
CA TYR A 29 8.45 16.17 -6.41
C TYR A 29 7.45 17.26 -6.79
N GLN A 30 6.60 17.05 -7.79
CA GLN A 30 5.54 17.98 -8.16
C GLN A 30 4.53 18.18 -7.02
N LEU A 31 4.12 17.09 -6.36
CA LEU A 31 3.22 17.13 -5.21
C LEU A 31 3.86 17.90 -4.04
N LEU A 32 5.11 17.60 -3.72
CA LEU A 32 5.89 18.27 -2.68
C LEU A 32 6.08 19.77 -2.97
N GLU A 33 6.46 20.12 -4.19
CA GLU A 33 6.71 21.51 -4.59
C GLU A 33 5.42 22.34 -4.61
N SER A 34 4.32 21.79 -5.11
CA SER A 34 2.99 22.42 -5.06
C SER A 34 2.61 22.73 -3.61
N TYR A 35 2.74 21.75 -2.72
CA TYR A 35 2.44 21.91 -1.31
C TYR A 35 3.34 22.97 -0.64
N LEU A 36 4.65 22.90 -0.86
CA LEU A 36 5.61 23.83 -0.26
C LEU A 36 5.46 25.26 -0.79
N ARG A 37 5.10 25.47 -2.06
CA ARG A 37 4.77 26.80 -2.60
C ARG A 37 3.61 27.41 -1.82
N ASN A 38 2.54 26.66 -1.61
CA ASN A 38 1.37 27.12 -0.84
C ASN A 38 1.71 27.32 0.64
N PHE A 39 2.52 26.43 1.23
CA PHE A 39 2.97 26.52 2.61
C PHE A 39 3.82 27.78 2.85
N ARG A 40 4.68 28.15 1.90
CA ARG A 40 5.51 29.37 1.95
C ARG A 40 4.70 30.67 1.89
N LEU A 41 3.52 30.65 1.28
CA LEU A 41 2.64 31.83 1.18
C LEU A 41 1.90 32.12 2.49
N ASP A 42 1.78 31.15 3.40
CA ASP A 42 1.26 31.40 4.76
C ASP A 42 2.37 32.03 5.63
N LYS A 43 2.35 33.37 5.74
CA LYS A 43 3.31 34.19 6.51
C LYS A 43 3.48 33.76 7.97
N ARG A 44 2.54 33.00 8.53
CA ARG A 44 2.58 32.47 9.91
C ARG A 44 3.41 31.20 10.05
N LYS A 45 3.62 30.46 8.94
CA LYS A 45 4.38 29.19 8.91
C LYS A 45 5.79 29.33 8.31
N THR A 46 6.13 30.50 7.77
CA THR A 46 7.33 30.73 6.94
C THR A 46 8.62 30.98 7.72
N GLN A 47 8.55 31.31 9.01
CA GLN A 47 9.74 31.68 9.80
C GLN A 47 10.77 30.53 9.94
N ASN A 48 10.42 29.28 9.59
CA ASN A 48 11.26 28.09 9.76
C ASN A 48 11.76 27.42 8.45
N LEU A 49 11.52 28.00 7.26
CA LEU A 49 11.85 27.35 5.98
C LEU A 49 13.27 27.60 5.47
N HIS A 50 14.18 28.06 6.33
CA HIS A 50 15.52 28.44 5.90
C HIS A 50 16.44 27.22 5.68
N HIS A 51 16.14 26.06 6.28
CA HIS A 51 17.00 24.87 6.27
C HIS A 51 16.17 23.61 5.98
N LEU A 52 15.97 23.31 4.69
CA LEU A 52 15.29 22.09 4.26
C LEU A 52 16.29 20.93 4.21
N THR A 53 16.01 19.86 4.95
CA THR A 53 16.78 18.61 4.88
C THR A 53 15.91 17.54 4.25
N LEU A 54 16.37 16.96 3.15
CA LEU A 54 15.71 15.86 2.45
C LEU A 54 16.30 14.53 2.92
N LEU A 55 15.45 13.58 3.30
CA LEU A 55 15.84 12.23 3.66
C LEU A 55 15.09 11.21 2.80
N ASP A 56 15.84 10.33 2.13
CA ASP A 56 15.35 9.05 1.64
C ASP A 56 15.92 7.93 2.51
N SER A 57 15.07 7.36 3.37
CA SER A 57 15.44 6.39 4.40
C SER A 57 15.71 4.97 3.90
N SER A 58 15.50 4.74 2.60
CA SER A 58 15.69 3.46 1.92
C SER A 58 15.98 3.73 0.43
N CYS A 59 17.08 4.44 0.18
CA CYS A 59 17.27 5.16 -1.06
C CYS A 59 17.60 4.30 -2.27
N GLY A 60 17.97 3.03 -2.08
CA GLY A 60 18.44 2.16 -3.15
C GLY A 60 19.54 2.84 -3.97
N TYR A 61 19.29 3.03 -5.27
CA TYR A 61 20.22 3.70 -6.19
C TYR A 61 20.12 5.23 -6.17
N GLY A 62 19.43 5.82 -5.18
CA GLY A 62 19.37 7.27 -4.98
C GLY A 62 18.42 8.01 -5.92
N SER A 63 17.42 7.35 -6.52
CA SER A 63 16.55 7.99 -7.54
C SER A 63 15.82 9.23 -7.03
N PHE A 64 15.40 9.24 -5.76
CA PHE A 64 14.78 10.42 -5.14
C PHE A 64 15.79 11.48 -4.68
N LEU A 65 17.08 11.20 -4.67
CA LEU A 65 18.12 12.16 -4.29
C LEU A 65 18.56 13.03 -5.48
N ILE A 66 18.29 12.56 -6.70
CA ILE A 66 18.45 13.31 -7.95
C ILE A 66 17.34 14.35 -8.06
N ASN A 67 17.71 15.63 -8.24
CA ASN A 67 16.72 16.68 -8.49
C ASN A 67 16.16 16.53 -9.91
N PRO A 68 14.82 16.55 -10.08
CA PRO A 68 14.23 16.73 -11.39
C PRO A 68 14.70 18.05 -12.04
N PRO A 69 14.88 18.12 -13.37
CA PRO A 69 15.43 19.31 -14.05
C PRO A 69 14.70 20.62 -13.77
N ASN A 70 13.38 20.56 -13.54
CA ASN A 70 12.53 21.73 -13.33
C ASN A 70 12.22 22.01 -11.85
N LEU A 71 12.90 21.33 -10.91
CA LEU A 71 12.65 21.50 -9.49
C LEU A 71 13.22 22.84 -9.00
N GLN A 72 12.36 23.70 -8.43
CA GLN A 72 12.79 24.99 -7.87
C GLN A 72 13.16 24.89 -6.38
N LEU A 73 12.85 23.77 -5.73
CA LEU A 73 13.21 23.52 -4.34
C LEU A 73 14.72 23.32 -4.20
N LYS A 74 15.32 24.09 -3.29
CA LYS A 74 16.70 23.90 -2.84
C LYS A 74 16.70 23.26 -1.46
N PHE A 75 17.46 22.18 -1.32
CA PHE A 75 17.70 21.52 -0.04
C PHE A 75 19.05 21.96 0.49
N HIS A 76 19.12 22.25 1.79
CA HIS A 76 20.38 22.52 2.47
C HIS A 76 21.22 21.24 2.57
N GLN A 77 20.56 20.11 2.88
CA GLN A 77 21.19 18.81 3.02
C GLN A 77 20.30 17.74 2.37
N LYS A 78 20.92 16.74 1.75
CA LYS A 78 20.27 15.53 1.26
C LYS A 78 20.90 14.32 1.91
N ILE A 79 20.09 13.38 2.37
CA ILE A 79 20.55 12.18 3.05
C ILE A 79 19.88 10.98 2.40
N GLY A 80 20.70 10.04 1.94
CA GLY A 80 20.26 8.72 1.50
C GLY A 80 20.72 7.66 2.48
N CYS A 81 19.82 6.82 2.95
CA CYS A 81 20.17 5.65 3.75
C CYS A 81 19.75 4.38 3.05
N ASP A 82 20.58 3.34 3.07
CA ASP A 82 20.16 2.00 2.69
C ASP A 82 20.94 0.96 3.47
N ILE A 83 20.37 -0.23 3.60
CA ILE A 83 21.01 -1.40 4.22
C ILE A 83 21.82 -2.20 3.20
N ASP A 84 21.56 -2.02 1.91
CA ASP A 84 22.30 -2.65 0.82
C ASP A 84 23.48 -1.78 0.39
N LYS A 85 24.68 -2.21 0.76
CA LYS A 85 25.92 -1.53 0.43
C LYS A 85 26.16 -1.44 -1.08
N ASN A 86 25.73 -2.42 -1.87
CA ASN A 86 25.88 -2.39 -3.33
C ASN A 86 24.94 -1.34 -3.94
N ALA A 87 23.75 -1.17 -3.38
CA ALA A 87 22.83 -0.13 -3.80
C ALA A 87 23.40 1.27 -3.54
N LEU A 88 23.99 1.49 -2.36
CA LEU A 88 24.67 2.75 -2.05
C LEU A 88 25.89 3.02 -2.93
N GLN A 89 26.68 1.99 -3.27
CA GLN A 89 27.77 2.17 -4.22
C GLN A 89 27.26 2.64 -5.58
N LYS A 90 26.15 2.06 -6.06
CA LYS A 90 25.53 2.51 -7.32
C LYS A 90 24.92 3.90 -7.21
N ALA A 91 24.34 4.25 -6.06
CA ALA A 91 23.90 5.62 -5.81
C ALA A 91 25.07 6.59 -5.87
N GLN A 92 26.21 6.26 -5.25
CA GLN A 92 27.41 7.07 -5.28
C GLN A 92 27.90 7.30 -6.72
N GLU A 93 28.07 6.24 -7.52
CA GLU A 93 28.48 6.32 -8.93
C GLU A 93 27.54 7.20 -9.78
N LEU A 94 26.23 7.18 -9.50
CA LEU A 94 25.24 7.98 -10.23
C LEU A 94 25.21 9.46 -9.79
N LEU A 95 25.67 9.75 -8.58
CA LEU A 95 25.56 11.06 -7.93
C LEU A 95 26.92 11.79 -7.85
N GLU A 96 27.95 11.27 -8.53
CA GLU A 96 29.35 11.73 -8.51
C GLU A 96 29.63 13.05 -9.27
N SER A 97 28.65 13.96 -9.38
CA SER A 97 28.84 15.28 -10.03
C SER A 97 28.84 16.45 -9.02
N ASP A 98 29.40 17.59 -9.42
CA ASP A 98 29.48 18.82 -8.62
C ASP A 98 28.11 19.33 -8.10
N ASP A 99 27.00 18.85 -8.69
CA ASP A 99 25.63 19.18 -8.28
C ASP A 99 25.19 18.53 -6.95
N PHE A 100 26.01 17.68 -6.33
CA PHE A 100 25.66 16.89 -5.13
C PHE A 100 26.53 17.16 -3.89
N HIS A 101 27.19 18.32 -3.80
CA HIS A 101 28.04 18.67 -2.64
C HIS A 101 27.36 18.61 -1.25
N ASN A 102 26.02 18.63 -1.20
CA ASN A 102 25.26 18.54 0.04
C ASN A 102 24.61 17.16 0.29
N LEU A 103 25.04 16.13 -0.44
CA LEU A 103 24.57 14.76 -0.31
C LEU A 103 25.41 13.96 0.70
N THR A 104 24.73 13.21 1.56
CA THR A 104 25.35 12.19 2.43
C THR A 104 24.67 10.84 2.19
N LEU A 105 25.46 9.81 1.88
CA LEU A 105 24.98 8.43 1.77
C LEU A 105 25.44 7.61 2.98
N LEU A 106 24.51 6.92 3.65
CA LEU A 106 24.75 6.20 4.89
C LEU A 106 24.33 4.73 4.77
N HIS A 107 25.27 3.82 5.02
CA HIS A 107 24.98 2.39 5.15
C HIS A 107 24.39 2.10 6.53
N GLN A 108 23.07 2.25 6.66
CA GLN A 108 22.38 2.27 7.95
C GLN A 108 21.00 1.61 7.86
N ASN A 109 20.64 0.85 8.90
CA ASN A 109 19.26 0.37 9.07
C ASN A 109 18.42 1.45 9.76
N THR A 110 17.52 2.07 9.00
CA THR A 110 16.68 3.18 9.45
C THR A 110 15.51 2.78 10.35
N LEU A 111 15.31 1.48 10.59
CA LEU A 111 14.30 0.94 11.50
C LEU A 111 14.88 0.51 12.87
N CYS A 112 16.17 0.76 13.13
CA CYS A 112 16.86 0.31 14.33
C CYS A 112 17.64 1.45 14.98
N GLY A 113 17.14 1.96 16.11
CA GLY A 113 17.82 2.95 16.94
C GLY A 113 18.03 4.33 16.33
N LEU A 114 17.54 4.58 15.10
CA LEU A 114 17.82 5.80 14.37
C LEU A 114 17.06 7.00 14.95
N ILE A 115 17.80 8.07 15.24
CA ILE A 115 17.29 9.39 15.62
C ILE A 115 17.89 10.50 14.74
N ARG A 116 17.31 11.70 14.78
CA ARG A 116 17.76 12.87 13.99
C ARG A 116 19.25 13.18 14.15
N LYS A 117 19.77 13.03 15.38
CA LYS A 117 21.19 13.27 15.70
C LYS A 117 22.14 12.37 14.92
N ASP A 118 21.76 11.12 14.67
CA ASP A 118 22.59 10.16 13.92
C ASP A 118 22.74 10.55 12.45
N LEU A 119 21.81 11.38 11.96
CA LEU A 119 21.77 11.91 10.59
C LEU A 119 22.36 13.34 10.51
N ASN A 120 22.89 13.88 11.60
CA ASN A 120 23.32 15.28 11.72
C ASN A 120 22.21 16.30 11.38
N ILE A 121 20.94 15.94 11.59
CA ILE A 121 19.79 16.83 11.39
C ILE A 121 19.60 17.64 12.68
N LYS A 122 19.56 18.97 12.56
CA LYS A 122 19.34 19.84 13.73
C LYS A 122 17.86 19.85 14.11
N ASP A 123 17.59 20.12 15.39
CA ASP A 123 16.20 20.14 15.90
C ASP A 123 15.32 21.17 15.19
N ASN A 124 15.92 22.29 14.76
CA ASN A 124 15.25 23.36 14.03
C ASN A 124 15.22 23.18 12.50
N ASP A 125 15.86 22.15 11.95
CA ASP A 125 15.80 21.88 10.52
C ASP A 125 14.40 21.36 10.15
N THR A 126 13.90 21.79 8.99
CA THR A 126 12.68 21.23 8.41
C THR A 126 13.05 19.93 7.71
N LEU A 127 12.67 18.80 8.32
CA LEU A 127 12.90 17.48 7.75
C LEU A 127 11.76 17.10 6.80
N ILE A 128 12.13 16.82 5.56
CA ILE A 128 11.26 16.27 4.52
C ILE A 128 11.71 14.83 4.26
N ILE A 129 10.80 13.87 4.46
CA ILE A 129 11.06 12.47 4.05
C ILE A 129 10.42 12.22 2.69
N ILE A 130 11.20 11.67 1.78
CA ILE A 130 10.79 11.28 0.43
C ILE A 130 11.18 9.82 0.19
N GLY A 131 10.49 9.14 -0.71
CA GLY A 131 10.97 7.84 -1.18
C GLY A 131 9.89 6.81 -1.46
N ASN A 132 10.36 5.62 -1.79
CA ASN A 132 9.54 4.43 -1.96
C ASN A 132 10.02 3.37 -0.96
N PRO A 133 9.63 3.48 0.32
CA PRO A 133 10.04 2.51 1.33
C PRO A 133 9.59 1.11 0.95
N PRO A 134 10.41 0.08 1.23
CA PRO A 134 10.03 -1.29 0.92
C PRO A 134 8.77 -1.65 1.68
N TYR A 135 7.87 -2.35 1.01
CA TYR A 135 6.66 -2.93 1.59
C TYR A 135 6.60 -4.40 1.27
N ASN A 136 6.32 -5.22 2.27
CA ASN A 136 6.14 -6.65 2.08
C ASN A 136 5.42 -7.27 3.28
N ASP A 137 4.19 -7.72 3.06
CA ASP A 137 3.47 -8.51 4.04
C ASP A 137 4.10 -9.91 4.13
N LYS A 138 4.78 -10.17 5.24
CA LYS A 138 5.40 -11.46 5.57
C LYS A 138 4.40 -12.63 5.60
N THR A 139 3.09 -12.38 5.54
CA THR A 139 2.03 -13.41 5.56
C THR A 139 1.50 -13.82 4.17
N SER A 140 2.06 -13.29 3.08
CA SER A 140 1.71 -13.75 1.74
C SER A 140 1.97 -15.26 1.56
N ILE A 141 0.97 -16.00 1.09
CA ILE A 141 0.95 -17.47 0.92
C ILE A 141 2.18 -17.99 0.14
N VAL A 142 2.75 -17.15 -0.73
CA VAL A 142 3.99 -17.42 -1.49
C VAL A 142 5.18 -17.74 -0.56
N ARG A 143 5.24 -17.15 0.63
CA ARG A 143 6.31 -17.39 1.62
C ARG A 143 6.03 -18.56 2.55
N GLN A 144 4.77 -18.97 2.72
CA GLN A 144 4.45 -20.19 3.47
C GLN A 144 4.99 -21.45 2.75
N LYS A 145 4.97 -21.47 1.41
CA LYS A 145 5.61 -22.55 0.64
C LYS A 145 7.13 -22.62 0.85
N ILE A 146 7.80 -21.47 0.90
CA ILE A 146 9.25 -21.40 1.17
C ILE A 146 9.61 -21.89 2.58
N LYS A 147 8.69 -21.74 3.55
CA LYS A 147 8.85 -22.29 4.89
C LYS A 147 8.71 -23.82 4.90
N ASN A 148 7.74 -24.35 4.18
CA ASN A 148 7.45 -25.79 4.17
C ASN A 148 8.42 -26.59 3.28
N ASP A 149 8.92 -26.02 2.16
CA ASP A 149 9.85 -26.71 1.25
C ASP A 149 11.29 -26.81 1.82
N ARG A 150 11.59 -26.11 2.92
CA ARG A 150 12.89 -26.14 3.61
C ARG A 150 12.92 -27.01 4.87
N GLU A 151 11.76 -27.39 5.40
CA GLU A 151 11.66 -28.29 6.56
C GLU A 151 11.74 -29.78 6.17
N SER A 152 11.72 -30.14 4.88
CA SER A 152 11.85 -31.54 4.43
C SER A 152 13.28 -31.98 4.09
N CYS A 153 14.29 -31.10 4.18
CA CYS A 153 15.67 -31.42 3.84
C CYS A 153 16.67 -30.71 4.78
N ILE A 154 16.71 -31.09 6.05
CA ILE A 154 17.87 -30.81 6.92
C ILE A 154 18.11 -32.03 7.81
N THR A 155 18.91 -32.98 7.30
CA THR A 155 19.79 -33.83 8.11
C THR A 155 21.21 -33.33 7.87
N ASP A 156 21.86 -32.93 8.95
CA ASP A 156 23.30 -32.86 9.19
C ASP A 156 24.22 -32.09 8.22
N SER A 157 24.87 -31.06 8.79
CA SER A 157 26.25 -30.64 8.48
C SER A 157 26.53 -29.91 7.16
N ILE A 158 26.15 -28.63 7.07
CA ILE A 158 26.82 -27.67 6.15
C ILE A 158 27.03 -26.33 6.90
N PRO A 159 28.20 -25.67 6.81
CA PRO A 159 28.48 -24.41 7.50
C PRO A 159 27.55 -23.29 7.00
N LEU A 160 27.00 -22.53 7.95
CA LEU A 160 26.23 -21.31 7.73
C LEU A 160 26.97 -20.33 6.81
N THR A 161 26.69 -20.38 5.51
CA THR A 161 26.98 -19.30 4.58
C THR A 161 25.68 -18.94 3.87
N GLN A 162 25.31 -17.66 3.98
CA GLN A 162 24.17 -17.00 3.30
C GLN A 162 22.75 -17.49 3.65
N ASN A 163 22.37 -17.30 4.92
CA ASN A 163 20.96 -17.22 5.31
C ASN A 163 20.31 -15.91 4.80
N LEU A 164 19.65 -15.96 3.65
CA LEU A 164 18.73 -14.91 3.13
C LEU A 164 17.38 -14.87 3.90
N ASN A 165 17.47 -15.02 5.23
CA ASN A 165 16.44 -14.72 6.21
C ASN A 165 17.07 -13.72 7.21
N THR A 166 17.54 -12.57 6.71
CA THR A 166 17.92 -11.47 7.58
C THR A 166 16.66 -10.94 8.25
N SER A 167 16.39 -11.45 9.45
CA SER A 167 15.63 -10.71 10.44
C SER A 167 16.40 -9.42 10.72
N PHE A 168 16.26 -8.41 9.87
CA PHE A 168 16.79 -7.08 10.15
C PHE A 168 16.24 -6.65 11.52
N ALA A 169 17.12 -6.17 12.39
CA ALA A 169 16.72 -5.64 13.67
C ALA A 169 15.74 -4.48 13.41
N ILE A 170 14.55 -4.55 13.99
CA ILE A 170 13.55 -3.48 13.93
C ILE A 170 13.17 -3.19 15.36
N ASP A 171 13.21 -1.93 15.75
CA ASP A 171 12.80 -1.51 17.09
C ASP A 171 11.41 -2.04 17.40
N SER A 172 11.22 -2.59 18.60
CA SER A 172 9.97 -3.24 19.02
C SER A 172 8.74 -2.33 18.86
N SER A 173 8.93 -1.03 19.06
CA SER A 173 7.92 0.01 18.90
C SER A 173 7.54 0.28 17.43
N LEU A 174 8.45 0.07 16.48
CA LEU A 174 8.19 0.20 15.04
C LEU A 174 7.63 -1.08 14.43
N LYS A 175 8.00 -2.23 15.00
CA LYS A 175 7.73 -3.56 14.43
C LYS A 175 6.28 -3.74 14.01
N HIS A 176 6.12 -4.15 12.77
CA HIS A 176 4.86 -4.58 12.19
C HIS A 176 5.10 -5.77 11.24
N ARG A 177 4.05 -6.55 10.93
CA ARG A 177 4.15 -7.69 10.01
C ARG A 177 4.52 -7.29 8.58
N ASP A 178 4.09 -6.09 8.20
CA ASP A 178 4.44 -5.43 6.96
C ASP A 178 5.46 -4.33 7.27
N ILE A 179 6.60 -4.40 6.59
CA ILE A 179 7.74 -3.51 6.82
C ILE A 179 7.44 -2.07 6.38
N GLY A 180 6.58 -1.85 5.39
CA GLY A 180 6.21 -0.48 4.96
C GLY A 180 5.51 0.31 6.08
N VAL A 181 4.67 -0.36 6.89
CA VAL A 181 4.09 0.25 8.10
C VAL A 181 5.15 0.59 9.16
N SER A 182 6.23 -0.19 9.21
CA SER A 182 7.35 0.09 10.13
C SER A 182 8.10 1.36 9.72
N PHE A 183 8.27 1.60 8.41
CA PHE A 183 8.82 2.85 7.88
C PHE A 183 7.94 4.06 8.19
N LEU A 184 6.63 3.99 7.95
CA LEU A 184 5.74 5.10 8.31
C LEU A 184 5.85 5.46 9.81
N ARG A 185 5.96 4.46 10.69
CA ARG A 185 6.19 4.70 12.13
C ARG A 185 7.58 5.28 12.43
N SER A 186 8.61 4.97 11.64
CA SER A 186 9.95 5.54 11.86
C SER A 186 10.01 7.01 11.44
N PHE A 187 9.18 7.42 10.47
CA PHE A 187 9.08 8.83 10.06
C PHE A 187 8.53 9.71 11.20
N ASP A 188 7.57 9.18 11.95
CA ASP A 188 7.09 9.80 13.19
C ASP A 188 8.17 9.90 14.26
N ARG A 189 8.99 8.85 14.45
CA ARG A 189 10.14 8.90 15.37
C ARG A 189 11.17 9.96 15.01
N LEU A 190 11.40 10.16 13.72
CA LEU A 190 12.30 11.21 13.22
C LEU A 190 11.67 12.61 13.26
N GLU A 191 10.40 12.70 13.69
CA GLU A 191 9.63 13.95 13.75
C GLU A 191 9.64 14.73 12.43
N ALA A 192 9.55 14.01 11.30
CA ALA A 192 9.54 14.63 9.99
C ALA A 192 8.43 15.69 9.90
N ASN A 193 8.74 16.87 9.37
CA ASN A 193 7.76 17.93 9.22
C ASN A 193 6.79 17.63 8.07
N ILE A 194 7.34 17.07 6.98
CA ILE A 194 6.62 16.73 5.77
C ILE A 194 7.10 15.37 5.30
N ILE A 195 6.19 14.55 4.80
CA ILE A 195 6.48 13.22 4.28
C ILE A 195 5.79 13.11 2.93
N CYS A 196 6.51 12.77 1.87
CA CYS A 196 5.95 12.55 0.55
C CYS A 196 6.48 11.23 0.00
N VAL A 197 5.75 10.13 0.25
CA VAL A 197 6.26 8.77 0.03
C VAL A 197 5.24 7.90 -0.69
N LEU A 198 5.74 6.80 -1.27
CA LEU A 198 4.90 5.76 -1.83
C LEU A 198 4.61 4.69 -0.79
N HIS A 199 3.37 4.20 -0.76
CA HIS A 199 3.02 2.96 -0.08
C HIS A 199 1.75 2.35 -0.66
N PRO A 200 1.41 1.08 -0.35
CA PRO A 200 0.12 0.50 -0.72
C PRO A 200 -1.05 1.33 -0.16
N LEU A 201 -2.05 1.61 -0.99
CA LEU A 201 -3.25 2.36 -0.55
C LEU A 201 -3.98 1.66 0.60
N SER A 202 -3.90 0.33 0.63
CA SER A 202 -4.49 -0.51 1.69
C SER A 202 -4.04 -0.19 3.11
N TYR A 203 -2.95 0.58 3.30
CA TYR A 203 -2.55 1.05 4.63
C TYR A 203 -3.52 2.07 5.21
N LEU A 204 -4.18 2.84 4.34
CA LEU A 204 -5.15 3.86 4.74
C LEU A 204 -6.57 3.30 4.68
N ILE A 205 -6.98 2.71 3.55
CA ILE A 205 -8.39 2.38 3.29
C ILE A 205 -8.90 1.14 4.01
N LYS A 206 -8.03 0.39 4.70
CA LYS A 206 -8.42 -0.75 5.54
C LYS A 206 -8.24 -0.37 6.99
N GLU A 207 -9.34 -0.28 7.72
CA GLU A 207 -9.35 0.16 9.12
C GLU A 207 -8.31 -0.55 10.01
N SER A 208 -8.17 -1.87 9.87
CA SER A 208 -7.19 -2.63 10.66
C SER A 208 -5.74 -2.26 10.35
N ASN A 209 -5.43 -1.96 9.07
CA ASN A 209 -4.10 -1.49 8.69
C ASN A 209 -3.89 -0.04 9.12
N PHE A 210 -4.91 0.81 9.00
CA PHE A 210 -4.88 2.20 9.44
C PHE A 210 -4.59 2.30 10.95
N LYS A 211 -5.31 1.53 11.76
CA LYS A 211 -5.06 1.42 13.21
C LYS A 211 -3.64 0.95 13.52
N ALA A 212 -3.02 0.17 12.63
CA ALA A 212 -1.64 -0.25 12.78
C ALA A 212 -0.62 0.88 12.52
N LEU A 213 -1.00 2.04 11.99
CA LEU A 213 -0.09 3.19 11.85
C LEU A 213 0.29 3.81 13.21
N LYS A 214 -0.55 3.63 14.26
CA LYS A 214 -0.29 4.08 15.63
C LYS A 214 0.05 5.58 15.70
N SER A 215 1.22 5.95 16.22
CA SER A 215 1.64 7.33 16.47
C SER A 215 1.74 8.13 15.17
N PHE A 216 2.09 7.49 14.06
CA PHE A 216 2.04 8.12 12.73
C PHE A 216 0.64 8.66 12.41
N ALA A 217 -0.42 7.87 12.59
CA ALA A 217 -1.78 8.37 12.36
C ALA A 217 -2.15 9.48 13.36
N LYS A 218 -1.62 9.47 14.59
CA LYS A 218 -1.92 10.51 15.59
C LYS A 218 -1.20 11.84 15.36
N ASN A 219 -0.10 11.83 14.62
CA ASN A 219 0.80 12.98 14.51
C ASN A 219 0.89 13.56 13.09
N TYR A 220 0.14 13.01 12.13
CA TYR A 220 0.18 13.44 10.73
C TYR A 220 -1.22 13.50 10.12
N ILE A 221 -1.40 14.43 9.18
CA ILE A 221 -2.61 14.53 8.34
C ILE A 221 -2.22 14.29 6.88
N LEU A 222 -3.00 13.47 6.17
CA LEU A 222 -2.92 13.34 4.72
C LEU A 222 -3.40 14.65 4.07
N ARG A 223 -2.52 15.34 3.36
CA ARG A 223 -2.80 16.65 2.74
C ARG A 223 -3.12 16.54 1.26
N ASP A 224 -2.41 15.68 0.56
CA ASP A 224 -2.65 15.42 -0.86
C ASP A 224 -2.18 14.02 -1.21
N SER A 225 -2.68 13.50 -2.32
CA SER A 225 -2.34 12.16 -2.80
C SER A 225 -2.60 11.97 -4.27
N ILE A 226 -1.82 11.09 -4.89
CA ILE A 226 -2.06 10.56 -6.23
C ILE A 226 -1.95 9.04 -6.18
N ILE A 227 -2.96 8.33 -6.68
CA ILE A 227 -2.94 6.88 -6.83
C ILE A 227 -2.38 6.50 -8.20
N ILE A 228 -1.41 5.60 -8.21
CA ILE A 228 -0.83 4.99 -9.41
C ILE A 228 -1.00 3.47 -9.37
N SER A 229 -0.99 2.84 -10.53
CA SER A 229 -1.03 1.39 -10.65
C SER A 229 0.32 0.76 -10.31
N SER A 230 0.31 -0.35 -9.56
CA SER A 230 1.52 -1.16 -9.34
C SER A 230 2.11 -1.72 -10.64
N GLN A 231 1.37 -1.67 -11.76
CA GLN A 231 1.85 -2.02 -13.09
C GLN A 231 3.12 -1.25 -13.49
N VAL A 232 3.26 0.00 -13.02
CA VAL A 232 4.42 0.85 -13.28
C VAL A 232 5.73 0.19 -12.82
N PHE A 233 5.69 -0.58 -11.73
CA PHE A 233 6.85 -1.30 -11.19
C PHE A 233 6.93 -2.74 -11.71
N CYS A 234 5.77 -3.38 -11.94
CA CYS A 234 5.68 -4.78 -12.32
C CYS A 234 4.69 -4.99 -13.50
N PRO A 235 5.06 -4.60 -14.73
CA PRO A 235 4.13 -4.59 -15.86
C PRO A 235 3.65 -5.98 -16.28
N LYS A 236 4.40 -7.03 -15.92
CA LYS A 236 4.08 -8.43 -16.21
C LYS A 236 3.31 -9.14 -15.09
N SER A 237 2.80 -8.41 -14.09
CA SER A 237 1.99 -9.00 -13.00
C SER A 237 0.60 -9.39 -13.50
N SER A 238 0.04 -10.46 -12.95
CA SER A 238 -1.32 -10.93 -13.26
C SER A 238 -2.43 -10.20 -12.48
N GLY A 239 -2.05 -9.26 -11.61
CA GLY A 239 -2.98 -8.42 -10.88
C GLY A 239 -2.28 -7.17 -10.39
N PHE A 240 -2.86 -6.01 -10.70
CA PHE A 240 -2.36 -4.72 -10.27
C PHE A 240 -3.12 -4.25 -9.04
N PHE A 241 -2.42 -3.54 -8.15
CA PHE A 241 -3.00 -2.97 -6.95
C PHE A 241 -2.64 -1.48 -6.86
N PRO A 242 -3.45 -0.69 -6.13
CA PRO A 242 -3.19 0.73 -5.98
C PRO A 242 -2.00 0.99 -5.05
N ILE A 243 -1.07 1.82 -5.55
CA ILE A 243 -0.03 2.46 -4.76
C ILE A 243 -0.42 3.93 -4.66
N ILE A 244 -0.35 4.48 -3.45
CA ILE A 244 -0.59 5.90 -3.20
C ILE A 244 0.76 6.60 -3.07
N ILE A 245 0.95 7.67 -3.83
CA ILE A 245 1.91 8.74 -3.54
C ILE A 245 1.18 9.65 -2.56
N ALA A 246 1.62 9.68 -1.31
CA ALA A 246 0.91 10.36 -0.23
C ALA A 246 1.79 11.46 0.37
N LEU A 247 1.23 12.67 0.47
CA LEU A 247 1.83 13.82 1.14
C LEU A 247 1.19 14.02 2.50
N TYR A 248 1.98 13.91 3.55
CA TYR A 248 1.58 14.12 4.93
C TYR A 248 2.29 15.35 5.52
N GLU A 249 1.56 16.10 6.36
CA GLU A 249 2.11 17.17 7.19
C GLU A 249 2.02 16.74 8.65
N ARG A 250 3.08 16.97 9.44
CA ARG A 250 3.04 16.76 10.88
C ARG A 250 2.01 17.70 11.50
N ASN A 251 1.07 17.14 12.23
CA ASN A 251 -0.02 17.87 12.88
C ASN A 251 -0.49 17.10 14.12
N THR A 252 -0.58 17.78 15.26
CA THR A 252 -0.95 17.18 16.55
C THR A 252 -2.41 16.71 16.63
N GLN A 253 -3.28 17.12 15.70
CA GLN A 253 -4.62 16.54 15.58
C GLN A 253 -4.60 15.14 14.97
N GLY A 254 -3.59 14.85 14.15
CA GLY A 254 -3.49 13.61 13.41
C GLY A 254 -4.65 13.37 12.46
N MET A 255 -4.76 12.12 12.01
CA MET A 255 -5.83 11.57 11.22
C MET A 255 -6.52 10.44 11.99
N ASP A 256 -7.84 10.43 11.99
CA ASP A 256 -8.65 9.27 12.35
C ASP A 256 -9.16 8.56 11.10
N TYR A 257 -9.84 7.42 11.30
CA TYR A 257 -10.33 6.66 10.16
C TYR A 257 -11.52 7.33 9.48
N GLU A 258 -12.27 8.18 10.18
CA GLU A 258 -13.38 8.94 9.59
C GLU A 258 -12.86 9.96 8.58
N LEU A 259 -11.76 10.65 8.89
CA LEU A 259 -11.06 11.52 7.96
C LEU A 259 -10.69 10.77 6.69
N ILE A 260 -10.11 9.57 6.82
CA ILE A 260 -9.74 8.74 5.66
C ILE A 260 -10.97 8.31 4.86
N LYS A 261 -12.08 7.98 5.51
CA LYS A 261 -13.31 7.60 4.82
C LYS A 261 -13.93 8.73 4.02
N ASN A 262 -13.76 9.98 4.46
CA ASN A 262 -14.26 11.19 3.80
C ASN A 262 -13.24 11.84 2.85
N TYR A 263 -12.03 11.28 2.75
CA TYR A 263 -10.99 11.82 1.89
C TYR A 263 -11.21 11.38 0.43
N THR A 264 -11.23 12.33 -0.50
CA THR A 264 -11.30 12.05 -1.94
C THR A 264 -9.92 11.70 -2.48
N PHE A 265 -9.70 10.42 -2.76
CA PHE A 265 -8.49 9.93 -3.39
C PHE A 265 -8.52 10.17 -4.90
N ARG A 266 -7.48 10.79 -5.44
CA ARG A 266 -7.33 11.04 -6.88
C ARG A 266 -6.36 10.07 -7.52
N THR A 267 -6.67 9.59 -8.72
CA THR A 267 -5.76 8.77 -9.53
C THR A 267 -4.95 9.64 -10.48
N LEU A 268 -3.85 9.08 -11.00
CA LEU A 268 -3.04 9.74 -12.02
C LEU A 268 -3.85 10.08 -13.29
N GLU A 269 -4.84 9.25 -13.60
CA GLU A 269 -5.77 9.41 -14.73
C GLU A 269 -6.86 10.47 -14.47
N GLY A 270 -6.84 11.14 -13.32
CA GLY A 270 -7.78 12.22 -12.99
C GLY A 270 -9.12 11.75 -12.42
N ARG A 271 -9.29 10.45 -12.13
CA ARG A 271 -10.49 9.93 -11.46
C ARG A 271 -10.41 10.17 -9.96
N GLY A 272 -11.55 10.30 -9.28
CA GLY A 272 -11.62 10.54 -7.85
C GLY A 272 -12.59 9.60 -7.16
N PHE A 273 -12.28 9.09 -5.97
CA PHE A 273 -13.25 8.33 -5.17
C PHE A 273 -13.10 8.59 -3.68
N CYS A 274 -14.21 8.49 -2.95
CA CYS A 274 -14.27 8.55 -1.50
C CYS A 274 -14.81 7.23 -0.95
N LEU A 275 -14.36 6.78 0.24
CA LEU A 275 -14.85 5.49 0.78
C LEU A 275 -16.30 5.60 1.26
N ASN A 276 -16.70 6.75 1.80
CA ASN A 276 -18.07 6.99 2.26
C ASN A 276 -19.07 7.14 1.09
N ASP A 277 -18.63 7.19 -0.17
CA ASP A 277 -19.52 7.13 -1.34
C ASP A 277 -20.07 5.71 -1.58
N PHE A 278 -19.47 4.70 -0.94
CA PHE A 278 -19.83 3.31 -1.13
C PHE A 278 -20.29 2.66 0.18
N ASP A 279 -21.29 1.80 0.04
CA ASP A 279 -21.57 0.78 1.03
C ASP A 279 -20.89 -0.54 0.64
N PHE A 280 -20.58 -1.37 1.63
CA PHE A 280 -19.70 -2.53 1.50
C PHE A 280 -20.36 -3.80 2.00
N ILE A 281 -20.15 -4.90 1.27
CA ILE A 281 -20.76 -6.19 1.57
C ILE A 281 -20.40 -6.72 2.97
N ALA A 282 -19.27 -6.29 3.53
CA ALA A 282 -18.83 -6.67 4.88
C ALA A 282 -19.83 -6.31 5.98
N HIS A 283 -20.69 -5.32 5.76
CA HIS A 283 -21.76 -4.98 6.70
C HIS A 283 -22.85 -6.07 6.75
N TYR A 284 -22.95 -6.91 5.71
CA TYR A 284 -24.04 -7.86 5.54
C TYR A 284 -23.59 -9.33 5.62
N ILE A 285 -22.32 -9.63 5.31
CA ILE A 285 -21.80 -11.01 5.28
C ILE A 285 -20.57 -11.22 6.15
N ASP A 286 -20.34 -12.49 6.51
CA ASP A 286 -19.10 -12.89 7.18
C ASP A 286 -18.00 -13.10 6.12
N LYS A 287 -16.91 -12.37 6.25
CA LYS A 287 -15.81 -12.43 5.27
C LYS A 287 -14.78 -13.51 5.55
N TYR A 288 -14.65 -13.90 6.81
CA TYR A 288 -13.61 -14.80 7.33
C TYR A 288 -14.25 -16.06 7.94
N PRO A 289 -13.47 -17.15 8.13
CA PRO A 289 -13.99 -18.41 8.63
C PRO A 289 -14.78 -18.23 9.93
N ASN A 290 -16.02 -18.71 9.94
CA ASN A 290 -17.00 -18.46 10.99
C ASN A 290 -17.53 -19.76 11.63
N LYS A 291 -16.83 -20.89 11.44
CA LYS A 291 -17.24 -22.24 11.88
C LYS A 291 -17.49 -22.36 13.40
N LYS A 292 -16.87 -21.49 14.20
CA LYS A 292 -17.10 -21.41 15.64
C LYS A 292 -18.42 -20.71 16.02
N ARG A 293 -18.97 -19.90 15.10
CA ARG A 293 -20.19 -19.10 15.30
C ARG A 293 -21.39 -19.68 14.57
N VAL A 294 -21.18 -20.31 13.41
CA VAL A 294 -22.25 -20.89 12.58
C VAL A 294 -22.21 -22.42 12.68
N PRO A 295 -23.25 -23.07 13.23
CA PRO A 295 -23.30 -24.53 13.32
C PRO A 295 -23.51 -25.17 11.94
N ILE A 296 -23.05 -26.41 11.78
CA ILE A 296 -23.17 -27.17 10.52
C ILE A 296 -24.64 -27.33 10.09
N SER A 297 -25.57 -27.44 11.04
CA SER A 297 -27.01 -27.55 10.75
C SER A 297 -27.59 -26.32 10.06
N GLN A 298 -26.97 -25.14 10.21
CA GLN A 298 -27.39 -23.90 9.55
C GLN A 298 -26.59 -23.60 8.27
N LYS A 299 -25.69 -24.51 7.87
CA LYS A 299 -24.86 -24.34 6.67
C LYS A 299 -25.66 -24.70 5.42
N LYS A 300 -26.09 -23.70 4.66
CA LYS A 300 -26.67 -23.88 3.32
C LYS A 300 -25.60 -24.12 2.25
N ALA A 301 -24.48 -23.40 2.35
CA ALA A 301 -23.37 -23.49 1.40
C ALA A 301 -22.03 -23.16 2.07
N MET A 302 -20.94 -23.30 1.32
CA MET A 302 -19.62 -22.84 1.73
C MET A 302 -19.06 -21.85 0.71
N PHE A 303 -18.48 -20.78 1.21
CA PHE A 303 -17.82 -19.75 0.42
C PHE A 303 -16.36 -19.63 0.84
N TYR A 304 -15.46 -19.34 -0.10
CA TYR A 304 -14.07 -19.06 0.24
C TYR A 304 -13.95 -17.65 0.83
N THR A 305 -13.10 -17.48 1.84
CA THR A 305 -12.84 -16.17 2.49
C THR A 305 -12.71 -15.02 1.48
N LEU A 306 -13.49 -13.96 1.71
CA LEU A 306 -13.48 -12.73 0.94
C LEU A 306 -12.60 -11.70 1.66
N ARG A 307 -11.60 -11.12 1.00
CA ARG A 307 -10.72 -10.10 1.64
C ARG A 307 -10.93 -8.72 1.04
N ASP A 308 -10.76 -8.61 -0.27
CA ASP A 308 -10.94 -7.40 -1.08
C ASP A 308 -11.20 -7.85 -2.53
N ILE A 309 -11.50 -6.90 -3.40
CA ILE A 309 -11.77 -7.15 -4.82
C ILE A 309 -10.58 -7.85 -5.50
N ASN A 310 -9.34 -7.46 -5.20
CA ASN A 310 -8.16 -8.10 -5.75
C ASN A 310 -8.02 -9.57 -5.32
N ALA A 311 -8.37 -9.90 -4.07
CA ALA A 311 -8.44 -11.28 -3.62
C ALA A 311 -9.56 -12.05 -4.32
N LEU A 312 -10.74 -11.44 -4.49
CA LEU A 312 -11.86 -12.06 -5.20
C LEU A 312 -11.50 -12.44 -6.64
N ARG A 313 -10.72 -11.60 -7.34
CA ARG A 313 -10.22 -11.87 -8.70
C ARG A 313 -9.48 -13.21 -8.80
N ARG A 314 -8.72 -13.58 -7.77
CA ARG A 314 -7.88 -14.80 -7.75
C ARG A 314 -8.53 -15.99 -7.05
N SER A 315 -9.37 -15.73 -6.06
CA SER A 315 -9.96 -16.77 -5.21
C SER A 315 -11.17 -17.43 -5.87
N LYS A 316 -11.45 -18.70 -5.52
CA LYS A 316 -12.78 -19.29 -5.78
C LYS A 316 -13.84 -18.57 -4.94
N THR A 317 -15.10 -18.66 -5.33
CA THR A 317 -16.25 -18.12 -4.60
C THR A 317 -16.89 -19.26 -3.80
N PHE A 318 -17.95 -19.88 -4.31
CA PHE A 318 -18.52 -21.09 -3.71
C PHE A 318 -17.54 -22.27 -3.82
N ILE A 319 -17.45 -23.06 -2.75
CA ILE A 319 -16.58 -24.23 -2.65
C ILE A 319 -17.37 -25.46 -2.20
N THR A 320 -17.04 -26.62 -2.76
CA THR A 320 -17.69 -27.90 -2.43
C THR A 320 -16.95 -28.66 -1.34
N LYS A 321 -15.61 -28.53 -1.29
CA LYS A 321 -14.76 -29.14 -0.28
C LYS A 321 -14.42 -28.14 0.82
N GLU A 322 -14.71 -28.52 2.06
CA GLU A 322 -14.38 -27.72 3.23
C GLU A 322 -12.85 -27.58 3.38
N ASN A 323 -12.39 -26.40 3.78
CA ASN A 323 -11.00 -26.13 4.13
C ASN A 323 -10.91 -25.05 5.22
N ALA A 324 -9.69 -24.70 5.66
CA ALA A 324 -9.46 -23.72 6.73
C ALA A 324 -10.00 -22.32 6.42
N ASN A 325 -10.14 -21.95 5.15
CA ASN A 325 -10.63 -20.65 4.68
C ASN A 325 -12.14 -20.64 4.36
N ALA A 326 -12.84 -21.75 4.62
CA ALA A 326 -14.27 -21.85 4.36
C ALA A 326 -15.09 -21.00 5.34
N VAL A 327 -15.98 -20.19 4.78
CA VAL A 327 -17.05 -19.47 5.45
C VAL A 327 -18.33 -20.28 5.27
N TYR A 328 -19.03 -20.57 6.36
CA TYR A 328 -20.36 -21.18 6.32
C TYR A 328 -21.39 -20.11 6.00
N VAL A 329 -22.13 -20.35 4.91
CA VAL A 329 -23.20 -19.49 4.43
C VAL A 329 -24.52 -20.02 4.96
N THR A 330 -25.24 -19.19 5.71
CA THR A 330 -26.58 -19.51 6.20
C THR A 330 -27.65 -19.22 5.13
N PRO A 331 -28.85 -19.81 5.22
CA PRO A 331 -29.93 -19.56 4.28
C PRO A 331 -30.24 -18.08 4.08
N GLU A 332 -30.22 -17.29 5.15
CA GLU A 332 -30.61 -15.87 5.18
C GLU A 332 -29.60 -14.98 4.46
N LYS A 333 -28.31 -15.36 4.46
CA LYS A 333 -27.25 -14.60 3.80
C LYS A 333 -26.93 -15.10 2.39
N TYR A 334 -27.54 -16.20 1.95
CA TYR A 334 -27.14 -16.90 0.73
C TYR A 334 -27.11 -16.01 -0.52
N SER A 335 -28.15 -15.19 -0.70
CA SER A 335 -28.28 -14.28 -1.84
C SER A 335 -27.17 -13.23 -1.90
N LEU A 336 -26.68 -12.75 -0.74
CA LEU A 336 -25.56 -11.81 -0.66
C LEU A 336 -24.22 -12.46 -1.05
N TYR A 337 -24.04 -13.76 -0.81
CA TYR A 337 -22.89 -14.48 -1.36
C TYR A 337 -23.03 -14.75 -2.86
N CYS A 338 -24.27 -14.97 -3.36
CA CYS A 338 -24.54 -15.00 -4.79
C CYS A 338 -24.20 -13.67 -5.46
N TYR A 339 -24.51 -12.53 -4.81
CA TYR A 339 -24.10 -11.21 -5.27
C TYR A 339 -22.58 -11.11 -5.48
N VAL A 340 -21.78 -11.52 -4.49
CA VAL A 340 -20.31 -11.50 -4.59
C VAL A 340 -19.82 -12.41 -5.72
N ASP A 341 -20.43 -13.59 -5.88
CA ASP A 341 -20.12 -14.53 -6.96
C ASP A 341 -20.45 -13.96 -8.36
N VAL A 342 -21.54 -13.23 -8.48
CA VAL A 342 -21.93 -12.54 -9.71
C VAL A 342 -21.03 -11.33 -9.99
N LEU A 343 -20.67 -10.53 -8.99
CA LEU A 343 -19.71 -9.42 -9.15
C LEU A 343 -18.35 -9.92 -9.64
N LYS A 344 -17.95 -11.15 -9.27
CA LYS A 344 -16.73 -11.74 -9.82
C LYS A 344 -16.79 -11.91 -11.34
N GLN A 345 -17.97 -12.11 -11.94
CA GLN A 345 -18.13 -12.26 -13.39
C GLN A 345 -17.91 -10.94 -14.15
N ILE A 346 -18.15 -9.79 -13.51
CA ILE A 346 -17.94 -8.45 -14.09
C ILE A 346 -16.68 -7.75 -13.57
N ILE A 347 -15.81 -8.46 -12.84
CA ILE A 347 -14.66 -7.86 -12.16
C ILE A 347 -13.62 -7.24 -13.10
N SER A 348 -13.65 -7.58 -14.39
CA SER A 348 -12.87 -6.93 -15.44
C SER A 348 -13.22 -5.45 -15.60
N HIS A 349 -14.46 -5.07 -15.30
CA HIS A 349 -14.96 -3.70 -15.39
C HIS A 349 -14.67 -2.87 -14.12
N ILE A 350 -14.00 -3.45 -13.12
CA ILE A 350 -13.60 -2.76 -11.89
C ILE A 350 -12.14 -2.32 -12.00
N PRO A 351 -11.88 -1.00 -11.90
CA PRO A 351 -10.56 -0.43 -12.11
C PRO A 351 -9.60 -0.81 -10.98
N TYR A 352 -8.29 -0.76 -11.29
CA TYR A 352 -7.25 -1.19 -10.36
C TYR A 352 -7.30 -0.45 -9.02
N TYR A 353 -7.68 0.83 -9.01
CA TYR A 353 -7.63 1.67 -7.81
C TYR A 353 -8.68 1.31 -6.77
N LEU A 354 -9.74 0.60 -7.16
CA LEU A 354 -10.72 0.01 -6.26
C LEU A 354 -10.33 -1.41 -5.80
N GLY A 355 -9.26 -1.99 -6.35
CA GLY A 355 -8.89 -3.38 -6.11
C GLY A 355 -8.56 -3.72 -4.64
N ASN A 356 -8.20 -2.74 -3.81
CA ASN A 356 -7.97 -2.96 -2.37
C ASN A 356 -9.19 -2.63 -1.48
N CYS A 357 -10.27 -2.13 -2.08
CA CYS A 357 -11.55 -1.91 -1.41
C CYS A 357 -12.25 -3.24 -1.13
N ASP A 358 -13.20 -3.19 -0.20
CA ASP A 358 -14.17 -4.26 -0.08
C ASP A 358 -15.07 -4.33 -1.31
N VAL A 359 -15.85 -5.41 -1.42
CA VAL A 359 -16.88 -5.50 -2.45
C VAL A 359 -17.98 -4.49 -2.14
N MET A 360 -18.20 -3.57 -3.07
CA MET A 360 -19.23 -2.52 -3.00
C MET A 360 -20.62 -3.11 -3.23
N ILE A 361 -21.64 -2.49 -2.63
CA ILE A 361 -23.04 -2.88 -2.79
C ILE A 361 -23.96 -1.67 -2.65
N ASP A 362 -25.01 -1.60 -3.47
CA ASP A 362 -26.24 -0.85 -3.18
C ASP A 362 -27.25 -1.86 -2.65
N TYR A 363 -27.37 -1.94 -1.32
CA TYR A 363 -28.15 -2.99 -0.66
C TYR A 363 -29.62 -2.93 -1.04
N GLU A 364 -30.21 -1.74 -1.08
CA GLU A 364 -31.62 -1.54 -1.39
C GLU A 364 -31.96 -1.95 -2.82
N ARG A 365 -31.10 -1.60 -3.78
CA ARG A 365 -31.29 -2.01 -5.16
C ARG A 365 -30.98 -3.49 -5.37
N PHE A 366 -30.00 -4.04 -4.66
CA PHE A 366 -29.73 -5.47 -4.64
C PHE A 366 -30.96 -6.24 -4.19
N LYS A 367 -31.65 -5.82 -3.12
CA LYS A 367 -32.86 -6.48 -2.60
C LYS A 367 -33.98 -6.55 -3.64
N LYS A 368 -34.14 -5.53 -4.49
CA LYS A 368 -35.12 -5.53 -5.60
C LYS A 368 -34.77 -6.54 -6.70
N LEU A 369 -33.49 -6.91 -6.83
CA LEU A 369 -32.96 -7.82 -7.85
C LEU A 369 -32.49 -9.17 -7.27
N GLU A 370 -32.79 -9.47 -6.01
CA GLU A 370 -32.21 -10.59 -5.26
C GLU A 370 -32.35 -11.93 -5.98
N SER A 371 -33.53 -12.22 -6.52
CA SER A 371 -33.80 -13.44 -7.28
C SER A 371 -33.01 -13.53 -8.59
N HIS A 372 -32.71 -12.39 -9.23
CA HIS A 372 -31.87 -12.35 -10.42
C HIS A 372 -30.42 -12.70 -10.08
N PHE A 373 -29.89 -12.17 -8.96
CA PHE A 373 -28.53 -12.50 -8.50
C PHE A 373 -28.36 -13.98 -8.15
N ILE A 374 -29.36 -14.60 -7.50
CA ILE A 374 -29.34 -16.04 -7.22
C ILE A 374 -29.27 -16.82 -8.55
N LYS A 375 -30.21 -16.56 -9.47
CA LYS A 375 -30.26 -17.23 -10.77
C LYS A 375 -28.98 -17.04 -11.58
N ALA A 376 -28.39 -15.85 -11.58
CA ALA A 376 -27.15 -15.55 -12.29
C ALA A 376 -25.93 -16.23 -11.64
N SER A 377 -25.91 -16.38 -10.32
CA SER A 377 -24.86 -17.14 -9.62
C SER A 377 -24.94 -18.63 -9.94
N GLU A 378 -26.14 -19.19 -10.04
CA GLU A 378 -26.35 -20.61 -10.35
C GLU A 378 -26.09 -20.94 -11.83
N SER A 379 -26.61 -20.11 -12.75
CA SER A 379 -26.51 -20.34 -14.20
C SER A 379 -25.24 -19.79 -14.84
N LYS A 380 -24.55 -18.85 -14.17
CA LYS A 380 -23.44 -18.05 -14.74
C LYS A 380 -23.84 -17.20 -15.94
N ILE A 381 -25.13 -16.86 -16.05
CA ILE A 381 -25.66 -15.99 -17.11
C ILE A 381 -26.03 -14.64 -16.49
N LEU A 382 -25.46 -13.56 -17.04
CA LEU A 382 -25.78 -12.19 -16.64
C LEU A 382 -26.95 -11.66 -17.47
N VAL A 383 -28.00 -11.21 -16.78
CA VAL A 383 -29.14 -10.53 -17.41
C VAL A 383 -28.90 -9.01 -17.47
N PRO A 384 -29.51 -8.27 -18.41
CA PRO A 384 -29.29 -6.83 -18.57
C PRO A 384 -29.50 -6.01 -17.29
N GLN A 385 -30.45 -6.42 -16.43
CA GLN A 385 -30.72 -5.74 -15.16
C GLN A 385 -29.54 -5.81 -14.19
N ILE A 386 -28.79 -6.92 -14.17
CA ILE A 386 -27.61 -7.08 -13.32
C ILE A 386 -26.45 -6.24 -13.88
N VAL A 387 -26.26 -6.24 -15.20
CA VAL A 387 -25.24 -5.41 -15.84
C VAL A 387 -25.52 -3.93 -15.57
N GLY A 388 -26.77 -3.49 -15.76
CA GLY A 388 -27.21 -2.13 -15.44
C GLY A 388 -27.03 -1.77 -13.96
N TYR A 389 -27.31 -2.71 -13.04
CA TYR A 389 -27.04 -2.51 -11.61
C TYR A 389 -25.56 -2.15 -11.36
N PHE A 390 -24.62 -2.89 -11.95
CA PHE A 390 -23.19 -2.63 -11.71
C PHE A 390 -22.68 -1.38 -12.43
N LYS A 391 -23.21 -1.05 -13.61
CA LYS A 391 -22.92 0.22 -14.29
C LYS A 391 -23.33 1.41 -13.43
N ASP A 392 -24.50 1.33 -12.80
CA ASP A 392 -24.97 2.40 -11.94
C ASP A 392 -24.23 2.43 -10.59
N LEU A 393 -23.91 1.27 -10.00
CA LEU A 393 -23.15 1.19 -8.74
C LEU A 393 -21.73 1.78 -8.88
N LEU A 394 -21.05 1.48 -9.98
CA LEU A 394 -19.69 1.94 -10.22
C LEU A 394 -19.66 3.32 -10.90
N GLY A 395 -20.75 3.72 -11.56
CA GLY A 395 -20.89 5.01 -12.22
C GLY A 395 -19.75 5.27 -13.18
N GLU A 396 -19.07 6.40 -13.00
CA GLU A 396 -17.89 6.76 -13.80
C GLU A 396 -16.75 5.74 -13.68
N HIS A 397 -16.68 4.96 -12.60
CA HIS A 397 -15.61 3.97 -12.37
C HIS A 397 -15.79 2.69 -13.17
N TYR A 398 -16.93 2.46 -13.82
CA TYR A 398 -17.13 1.27 -14.65
C TYR A 398 -16.24 1.35 -15.91
N GLU A 399 -15.32 0.39 -16.09
CA GLU A 399 -14.47 0.28 -17.29
C GLU A 399 -15.20 -0.57 -18.33
N ASP A 400 -15.48 -0.04 -19.53
CA ASP A 400 -16.14 -0.80 -20.61
C ASP A 400 -15.23 -1.86 -21.27
#